data_AF-A0AA87YWL4-F1
#
_entry.id   AF-A0AA87YWL4-F1
#
_cell.length_a   1.000
_cell.length_b   1.000
_cell.length_c   1.000
_cell.angle_alpha   90.00
_cell.angle_beta   90.00
_cell.angle_gamma   90.00
#
_symmetry.space_group_name_H-M   'P 1'
#
loop_
_entity.id
_entity.type
_entity.pdbx_description
1 polymer ?
#
loop_
_entity_poly.entity_id
_entity_poly.type
_entity_poly.pdbx_seq_one_letter_code
_entity_poly.pdbx_strand_id
1 'polypeptide(L)'
;MFYGQQALNLRLWEQKQGRFSKEFGELLSRASSERMDLVNHYLQSLVKEIQDRENEIVEKEKQLEAEQAKLNVETESGAKQLDQFEKLGKKLLRDAEVNRQEATLLQSVIEKKRGELEDEQKRYDEIQFAIEEKVREFDHVQKSESEKEIKLKEEKLKSIQNSISECLNEFELKEKQLNLLQKLKEENIDSLKKSVEQCARKFETKEKEFESLLKELELKEKLLESKCKGFDLITKKVNNCLKEVELKERNFASVQRLVEERSRELGEKEKEFESRVNEFKLRSKEFEFKLKANTPHSLLKIEQREYILGVLEQQLKRHNSVCGETFAVLQASPDPAKLVLDAIRDIHHLHSSSEDTKFDATLVWQGCILLSQLLMKASPQISPLVKEEAMKLAREWRSKVTVTCKNGLEVLGLLHFRASYKLASAFNVNELHNLLDVVGFNRHGSRSKKRRNAVLVPRGQPEQSRIKYNLRSAIKKYNLKSSSSKP
;
A
#
# COMPACT_ATOMS: atom_id res chain seq x y z
N MET A 1 25.33 178.11 210.19
CA MET A 1 25.22 176.63 210.12
C MET A 1 24.41 176.23 208.90
N PHE A 2 25.02 176.13 207.71
CA PHE A 2 24.34 175.68 206.47
C PHE A 2 25.20 174.71 205.62
N TYR A 3 26.34 174.24 206.15
CA TYR A 3 27.34 173.46 205.41
C TYR A 3 27.28 171.93 205.64
N GLY A 4 26.41 171.42 206.50
CA GLY A 4 26.36 169.98 206.84
C GLY A 4 25.58 169.07 205.87
N GLN A 5 24.65 169.62 205.08
CA GLN A 5 23.67 168.80 204.33
C GLN A 5 24.11 168.44 202.89
N GLN A 6 25.11 169.14 202.33
CA GLN A 6 25.60 168.89 200.96
C GLN A 6 26.56 167.70 200.86
N ALA A 7 27.31 167.37 201.92
CA ALA A 7 28.31 166.28 201.87
C ALA A 7 27.69 164.87 201.86
N LEU A 8 26.48 164.69 202.40
CA LEU A 8 25.83 163.38 202.52
C LEU A 8 25.13 162.95 201.22
N ASN A 9 24.63 163.89 200.44
CA ASN A 9 24.02 163.59 199.12
C ASN A 9 25.05 163.21 198.05
N LEU A 10 26.28 163.72 198.14
CA LEU A 10 27.31 163.42 197.15
C LEU A 10 27.81 161.96 197.25
N ARG A 11 28.05 161.46 198.47
CA ARG A 11 28.47 160.06 198.68
C ARG A 11 27.42 159.04 198.25
N LEU A 12 26.15 159.36 198.44
CA LEU A 12 25.03 158.49 198.06
C LEU A 12 24.88 158.41 196.53
N TRP A 13 25.21 159.49 195.81
CA TRP A 13 25.22 159.54 194.36
C TRP A 13 26.39 158.73 193.76
N GLU A 14 27.59 158.86 194.32
CA GLU A 14 28.78 158.10 193.87
C GLU A 14 28.62 156.59 194.05
N GLN A 15 28.04 156.14 195.17
CA GLN A 15 27.81 154.71 195.41
C GLN A 15 26.77 154.11 194.44
N LYS A 16 25.76 154.88 194.03
CA LYS A 16 24.79 154.45 193.02
C LYS A 16 25.42 154.38 191.62
N GLN A 17 26.24 155.37 191.27
CA GLN A 17 27.02 155.38 190.02
C GLN A 17 27.96 154.16 189.92
N GLY A 18 28.68 153.85 191.01
CA GLY A 18 29.56 152.68 191.06
C GLY A 18 28.83 151.34 190.91
N ARG A 19 27.64 151.20 191.51
CA ARG A 19 26.81 149.99 191.35
C ARG A 19 26.29 149.85 189.92
N PHE A 20 25.81 150.95 189.34
CA PHE A 20 25.27 150.95 187.98
C PHE A 20 26.34 150.60 186.94
N SER A 21 27.55 151.16 187.06
CA SER A 21 28.67 150.85 186.14
C SER A 21 29.08 149.37 186.19
N LYS A 22 29.09 148.76 187.38
CA LYS A 22 29.42 147.34 187.55
C LYS A 22 28.34 146.43 186.95
N GLU A 23 27.07 146.69 187.25
CA GLU A 23 25.94 145.93 186.68
C GLU A 23 25.88 146.07 185.15
N PHE A 24 26.16 147.27 184.63
CA PHE A 24 26.20 147.51 183.19
C PHE A 24 27.39 146.80 182.50
N GLY A 25 28.56 146.77 183.14
CA GLY A 25 29.73 146.04 182.65
C GLY A 25 29.55 144.51 182.67
N GLU A 26 28.90 143.98 183.69
CA GLU A 26 28.54 142.56 183.79
C GLU A 26 27.49 142.17 182.73
N LEU A 27 26.47 143.03 182.51
CA LEU A 27 25.48 142.84 181.44
C LEU A 27 26.12 142.87 180.04
N LEU A 28 27.04 143.82 179.79
CA LEU A 28 27.75 143.90 178.51
C LEU A 28 28.65 142.69 178.27
N SER A 29 29.37 142.22 179.28
CA SER A 29 30.24 141.04 179.16
C SER A 29 29.41 139.77 178.90
N ARG A 30 28.28 139.63 179.59
CA ARG A 30 27.35 138.53 179.39
C ARG A 30 26.70 138.57 178.01
N ALA A 31 26.21 139.72 177.57
CA ALA A 31 25.65 139.91 176.24
C ALA A 31 26.70 139.68 175.12
N SER A 32 27.96 140.03 175.36
CA SER A 32 29.07 139.75 174.46
C SER A 32 29.39 138.26 174.39
N SER A 33 29.44 137.56 175.54
CA SER A 33 29.63 136.11 175.61
C SER A 33 28.50 135.37 174.92
N GLU A 34 27.24 135.68 175.24
CA GLU A 34 26.07 135.05 174.64
C GLU A 34 26.03 135.25 173.12
N ARG A 35 26.42 136.44 172.63
CA ARG A 35 26.57 136.69 171.19
C ARG A 35 27.69 135.86 170.57
N MET A 36 28.82 135.74 171.26
CA MET A 36 29.98 134.97 170.77
C MET A 36 29.70 133.47 170.76
N ASP A 37 28.97 132.96 171.75
CA ASP A 37 28.50 131.57 171.82
C ASP A 37 27.48 131.29 170.69
N LEU A 38 26.57 132.22 170.41
CA LEU A 38 25.63 132.09 169.29
C LEU A 38 26.36 132.08 167.94
N VAL A 39 27.34 132.97 167.75
CA VAL A 39 28.17 133.01 166.53
C VAL A 39 29.01 131.74 166.40
N ASN A 40 29.64 131.27 167.48
CA ASN A 40 30.41 130.02 167.47
C ASN A 40 29.53 128.80 167.16
N HIS A 41 28.33 128.72 167.74
CA HIS A 41 27.37 127.66 167.43
C HIS A 41 26.95 127.72 165.95
N TYR A 42 26.68 128.92 165.41
CA TYR A 42 26.34 129.09 164.00
C TYR A 42 27.50 128.70 163.08
N LEU A 43 28.72 129.12 163.39
CA LEU A 43 29.92 128.75 162.63
C LEU A 43 30.21 127.25 162.71
N GLN A 44 30.08 126.61 163.88
CA GLN A 44 30.23 125.16 164.02
C GLN A 44 29.16 124.41 163.24
N SER A 45 27.92 124.90 163.23
CA SER A 45 26.84 124.33 162.43
C SER A 45 27.12 124.45 160.94
N LEU A 46 27.59 125.61 160.47
CA LEU A 46 27.97 125.83 159.06
C LEU A 46 29.16 124.96 158.66
N VAL A 47 30.19 124.85 159.50
CA VAL A 47 31.35 123.98 159.24
C VAL A 47 30.91 122.52 159.12
N LYS A 48 30.01 122.06 159.99
CA LYS A 48 29.46 120.71 159.91
C LYS A 48 28.67 120.49 158.61
N GLU A 49 27.83 121.45 158.22
CA GLU A 49 27.08 121.36 156.97
C GLU A 49 28.00 121.34 155.74
N ILE A 50 29.08 122.13 155.74
CA ILE A 50 30.09 122.11 154.68
C ILE A 50 30.79 120.75 154.64
N GLN A 51 31.18 120.20 155.79
CA GLN A 51 31.83 118.88 155.87
C GLN A 51 30.90 117.75 155.36
N ASP A 52 29.61 117.81 155.71
CA ASP A 52 28.63 116.83 155.26
C ASP A 52 28.43 116.92 153.74
N ARG A 53 28.36 118.13 153.16
CA ARG A 53 28.30 118.33 151.71
C ARG A 53 29.59 117.92 151.00
N GLU A 54 30.74 118.19 151.58
CA GLU A 54 32.05 117.76 151.05
C GLU A 54 32.10 116.22 150.97
N ASN A 55 31.68 115.53 152.03
CA ASN A 55 31.58 114.07 152.03
C ASN A 55 30.58 113.55 150.98
N GLU A 56 29.44 114.23 150.80
CA GLU A 56 28.46 113.88 149.76
C GLU A 56 29.04 114.06 148.34
N ILE A 57 29.80 115.12 148.11
CA ILE A 57 30.49 115.36 146.83
C ILE A 57 31.52 114.27 146.58
N VAL A 58 32.37 113.96 147.56
CA VAL A 58 33.38 112.90 147.44
C VAL A 58 32.74 111.55 147.11
N GLU A 59 31.59 111.23 147.71
CA GLU A 59 30.91 109.97 147.42
C GLU A 59 30.27 109.97 146.01
N LYS A 60 29.72 111.09 145.55
CA LYS A 60 29.24 111.24 144.17
C LYS A 60 30.38 111.17 143.15
N GLU A 61 31.54 111.75 143.46
CA GLU A 61 32.74 111.66 142.63
C GLU A 61 33.18 110.20 142.47
N LYS A 62 33.22 109.41 143.56
CA LYS A 62 33.50 107.98 143.48
C LYS A 62 32.46 107.21 142.66
N GLN A 63 31.18 107.54 142.80
CA GLN A 63 30.12 106.90 141.99
C GLN A 63 30.29 107.22 140.51
N LEU A 64 30.56 108.48 140.16
CA LEU A 64 30.83 108.89 138.80
C LEU A 64 32.08 108.21 138.23
N GLU A 65 33.15 108.08 139.00
CA GLU A 65 34.34 107.34 138.59
C GLU A 65 34.04 105.86 138.34
N ALA A 66 33.23 105.23 139.19
CA ALA A 66 32.80 103.84 139.01
C ALA A 66 31.91 103.66 137.77
N GLU A 67 30.97 104.58 137.52
CA GLU A 67 30.15 104.58 136.31
C GLU A 67 30.99 104.81 135.06
N GLN A 68 31.94 105.76 135.09
CA GLN A 68 32.84 106.02 133.99
C GLN A 68 33.72 104.80 133.69
N ALA A 69 34.23 104.11 134.72
CA ALA A 69 34.99 102.88 134.55
C ALA A 69 34.14 101.76 133.92
N LYS A 70 32.88 101.61 134.36
CA LYS A 70 31.96 100.62 133.77
C LYS A 70 31.68 100.91 132.30
N LEU A 71 31.40 102.17 131.97
CA LEU A 71 31.12 102.62 130.61
C LEU A 71 32.35 102.46 129.71
N ASN A 72 33.56 102.69 130.23
CA ASN A 72 34.82 102.42 129.53
C ASN A 72 34.99 100.93 129.21
N VAL A 73 34.68 100.02 130.15
CA VAL A 73 34.75 98.57 129.89
C VAL A 73 33.73 98.14 128.83
N GLU A 74 32.49 98.64 128.92
CA GLU A 74 31.44 98.35 127.93
C GLU A 74 31.83 98.85 126.54
N THR A 75 32.34 100.09 126.43
CA THR A 75 32.80 100.66 125.15
C THR A 75 34.00 99.92 124.57
N GLU A 76 34.97 99.51 125.40
CA GLU A 76 36.09 98.68 124.95
C GLU A 76 35.64 97.30 124.46
N SER A 77 34.68 96.67 125.14
CA SER A 77 34.13 95.38 124.72
C SER A 77 33.35 95.50 123.40
N GLY A 78 32.55 96.56 123.25
CA GLY A 78 31.82 96.87 122.02
C GLY A 78 32.76 97.15 120.85
N ALA A 79 33.85 97.89 121.09
CA ALA A 79 34.89 98.14 120.09
C ALA A 79 35.56 96.83 119.61
N LYS A 80 35.87 95.91 120.53
CA LYS A 80 36.42 94.59 120.17
C LYS A 80 35.43 93.75 119.35
N GLN A 81 34.15 93.76 119.70
CA GLN A 81 33.11 93.07 118.93
C GLN A 81 32.96 93.69 117.53
N LEU A 82 32.93 95.01 117.43
CA LEU A 82 32.86 95.72 116.14
C LEU A 82 34.07 95.38 115.25
N ASP A 83 35.30 95.37 115.79
CA ASP A 83 36.50 94.95 115.05
C ASP A 83 36.40 93.51 114.55
N GLN A 84 35.84 92.59 115.36
CA GLN A 84 35.58 91.21 114.93
C GLN A 84 34.54 91.13 113.81
N PHE A 85 33.42 91.84 113.93
CA PHE A 85 32.39 91.90 112.88
C PHE A 85 32.93 92.53 111.60
N GLU A 86 33.76 93.58 111.70
CA GLU A 86 34.40 94.22 110.55
C GLU A 86 35.36 93.25 109.85
N LYS A 87 36.17 92.50 110.60
CA LYS A 87 37.06 91.47 110.05
C LYS A 87 36.29 90.35 109.34
N LEU A 88 35.20 89.86 109.93
CA LEU A 88 34.32 88.86 109.31
C LEU A 88 33.62 89.41 108.07
N GLY A 89 33.09 90.63 108.14
CA GLY A 89 32.47 91.32 107.00
C GLY A 89 33.44 91.47 105.83
N LYS A 90 34.68 91.91 106.09
CA LYS A 90 35.73 91.99 105.07
C LYS A 90 36.09 90.63 104.47
N LYS A 91 36.10 89.54 105.28
CA LYS A 91 36.35 88.19 104.77
C LYS A 91 35.21 87.72 103.87
N LEU A 92 33.96 87.82 104.33
CA LEU A 92 32.78 87.44 103.56
C LEU A 92 32.67 88.23 102.25
N LEU A 93 33.01 89.52 102.27
CA LEU A 93 33.04 90.36 101.07
C LEU A 93 34.05 89.82 100.04
N ARG A 94 35.27 89.48 100.48
CA ARG A 94 36.29 88.88 99.61
C ARG A 94 35.85 87.54 99.04
N ASP A 95 35.27 86.66 99.87
CA ASP A 95 34.80 85.35 99.42
C ASP A 95 33.65 85.49 98.41
N ALA A 96 32.72 86.44 98.62
CA ALA A 96 31.66 86.75 97.67
C ALA A 96 32.19 87.32 96.35
N GLU A 97 33.23 88.17 96.40
CA GLU A 97 33.89 88.73 95.23
C GLU A 97 34.54 87.63 94.37
N VAL A 98 35.25 86.68 95.01
CA VAL A 98 35.86 85.52 94.34
C VAL A 98 34.78 84.64 93.71
N ASN A 99 33.73 84.29 94.45
CA ASN A 99 32.63 83.48 93.92
C ASN A 99 31.92 84.18 92.75
N ARG A 100 31.78 85.51 92.80
CA ARG A 100 31.23 86.29 91.68
C ARG A 100 32.12 86.19 90.45
N GLN A 101 33.44 86.29 90.61
CA GLN A 101 34.39 86.12 89.51
C GLN A 101 34.34 84.71 88.93
N GLU A 102 34.32 83.67 89.77
CA GLU A 102 34.18 82.28 89.33
C GLU A 102 32.87 82.06 88.56
N ALA A 103 31.74 82.59 89.06
CA ALA A 103 30.46 82.51 88.37
C ALA A 103 30.52 83.19 86.99
N THR A 104 31.16 84.37 86.88
CA THR A 104 31.32 85.04 85.57
C THR A 104 32.20 84.25 84.60
N LEU A 105 33.26 83.59 85.09
CA LEU A 105 34.09 82.73 84.26
C LEU A 105 33.30 81.51 83.77
N LEU A 106 32.58 80.84 84.66
CA LEU A 106 31.72 79.69 84.31
C LEU A 106 30.66 80.09 83.28
N GLN A 107 30.01 81.25 83.45
CA GLN A 107 29.05 81.78 82.49
C GLN A 107 29.68 81.92 81.09
N SER A 108 30.90 82.49 81.01
CA SER A 108 31.60 82.66 79.73
C SER A 108 31.96 81.32 79.06
N VAL A 109 32.31 80.30 79.85
CA VAL A 109 32.61 78.95 79.36
C VAL A 109 31.36 78.25 78.86
N ILE A 110 30.25 78.35 79.58
CA ILE A 110 28.95 77.81 79.17
C ILE A 110 28.50 78.44 77.85
N GLU A 111 28.63 79.76 77.72
CA GLU A 111 28.30 80.50 76.51
C GLU A 111 29.11 80.00 75.31
N LYS A 112 30.42 79.84 75.48
CA LYS A 112 31.31 79.31 74.45
C LYS A 112 30.93 77.88 74.05
N LYS A 113 30.68 77.02 75.03
CA LYS A 113 30.29 75.61 74.78
C LYS A 113 28.94 75.49 74.10
N ARG A 114 27.99 76.38 74.41
CA ARG A 114 26.71 76.44 73.73
C ARG A 114 26.88 76.81 72.26
N GLY A 115 27.72 77.80 71.94
CA GLY A 115 28.04 78.15 70.56
C GLY A 115 28.70 77.00 69.79
N GLU A 116 29.68 76.32 70.40
CA GLU A 116 30.32 75.13 69.79
C GLU A 116 29.29 74.03 69.46
N LEU A 117 28.34 73.77 70.36
CA LEU A 117 27.24 72.81 70.16
C LEU A 117 26.28 73.24 69.06
N GLU A 118 25.92 74.52 68.99
CA GLU A 118 25.05 75.06 67.93
C GLU A 118 25.71 74.92 66.55
N ASP A 119 27.01 75.16 66.43
CA ASP A 119 27.75 74.99 65.18
C ASP A 119 27.94 73.51 64.80
N GLU A 120 28.09 72.62 65.78
CA GLU A 120 28.10 71.17 65.55
C GLU A 120 26.73 70.66 65.09
N GLN A 121 25.64 71.17 65.68
CA GLN A 121 24.27 70.85 65.27
C GLN A 121 23.99 71.29 63.83
N LYS A 122 24.38 72.51 63.44
CA LYS A 122 24.24 72.98 62.05
C LYS A 122 24.98 72.08 61.06
N ARG A 123 26.19 71.64 61.42
CA ARG A 123 26.97 70.69 60.58
C ARG A 123 26.27 69.35 60.44
N TYR A 124 25.66 68.84 61.51
CA TYR A 124 24.84 67.63 61.44
C TYR A 124 23.64 67.80 60.51
N ASP A 125 22.93 68.93 60.61
CA ASP A 125 21.76 69.20 59.77
C ASP A 125 22.15 69.32 58.28
N GLU A 126 23.28 69.96 57.97
CA GLU A 126 23.83 70.04 56.61
C GLU A 126 24.20 68.66 56.04
N ILE A 127 24.87 67.83 56.83
CA ILE A 127 25.24 66.47 56.44
C ILE A 127 23.98 65.63 56.22
N GLN A 128 23.00 65.73 57.11
CA GLN A 128 21.73 65.01 57.01
C GLN A 128 21.01 65.39 55.70
N PHE A 129 20.93 66.68 55.38
CA PHE A 129 20.34 67.15 54.14
C PHE A 129 21.08 66.62 52.90
N ALA A 130 22.41 66.64 52.91
CA ALA A 130 23.22 66.12 51.82
C ALA A 130 23.06 64.61 51.62
N ILE A 131 22.94 63.84 52.71
CA ILE A 131 22.66 62.40 52.66
C ILE A 131 21.27 62.16 52.04
N GLU A 132 20.24 62.88 52.49
CA GLU A 132 18.89 62.75 51.96
C GLU A 132 18.81 63.08 50.46
N GLU A 133 19.54 64.10 50.00
CA GLU A 133 19.66 64.42 48.58
C GLU A 133 20.32 63.28 47.79
N LYS A 134 21.43 62.73 48.30
CA LYS A 134 22.12 61.61 47.64
C LYS A 134 21.27 60.34 47.60
N VAL A 135 20.49 60.06 48.64
CA VAL A 135 19.52 58.96 48.64
C VAL A 135 18.47 59.16 47.55
N ARG A 136 17.90 60.37 47.43
CA ARG A 136 16.94 60.69 46.35
C ARG A 136 17.54 60.53 44.95
N GLU A 137 18.78 60.97 44.76
CA GLU A 137 19.51 60.80 43.49
C GLU A 137 19.73 59.31 43.17
N PHE A 138 20.18 58.53 44.16
CA PHE A 138 20.40 57.09 44.00
C PHE A 138 19.11 56.35 43.62
N ASP A 139 18.02 56.61 44.34
CA ASP A 139 16.71 56.03 44.07
C ASP A 139 16.22 56.38 42.64
N HIS A 140 16.45 57.62 42.20
CA HIS A 140 16.10 58.04 40.85
C HIS A 140 16.92 57.30 39.78
N VAL A 141 18.24 57.19 39.97
CA VAL A 141 19.14 56.47 39.06
C VAL A 141 18.75 55.00 38.99
N GLN A 142 18.60 54.34 40.14
CA GLN A 142 18.22 52.93 40.22
C GLN A 142 16.88 52.65 39.53
N LYS A 143 15.88 53.51 39.77
CA LYS A 143 14.60 53.40 39.09
C LYS A 143 14.75 53.55 37.57
N SER A 144 15.49 54.54 37.11
CA SER A 144 15.72 54.76 35.67
C SER A 144 16.45 53.60 34.99
N GLU A 145 17.42 52.97 35.66
CA GLU A 145 18.13 51.80 35.14
C GLU A 145 17.20 50.59 35.06
N SER A 146 16.43 50.34 36.11
CA SER A 146 15.46 49.25 36.12
C SER A 146 14.39 49.41 35.02
N GLU A 147 13.89 50.63 34.78
CA GLU A 147 12.95 50.92 33.70
C GLU A 147 13.58 50.70 32.31
N LYS A 148 14.84 51.10 32.10
CA LYS A 148 15.57 50.84 30.85
C LYS A 148 15.78 49.34 30.63
N GLU A 149 16.17 48.60 31.67
CA GLU A 149 16.36 47.15 31.59
C GLU A 149 15.06 46.42 31.26
N ILE A 150 13.96 46.81 31.89
CA ILE A 150 12.62 46.27 31.61
C ILE A 150 12.23 46.53 30.15
N LYS A 151 12.36 47.77 29.66
CA LYS A 151 12.06 48.11 28.25
C LYS A 151 12.88 47.27 27.26
N LEU A 152 14.18 47.13 27.50
CA LEU A 152 15.05 46.29 26.67
C LEU A 152 14.60 44.82 26.68
N LYS A 153 14.21 44.28 27.85
CA LYS A 153 13.70 42.91 27.96
C LYS A 153 12.36 42.76 27.24
N GLU A 154 11.45 43.73 27.33
CA GLU A 154 10.18 43.75 26.60
C GLU A 154 10.38 43.77 25.08
N GLU A 155 11.31 44.59 24.57
CA GLU A 155 11.62 44.65 23.14
C GLU A 155 12.21 43.33 22.63
N LYS A 156 13.15 42.73 23.38
CA LYS A 156 13.70 41.40 23.06
C LYS A 156 12.61 40.33 23.06
N LEU A 157 11.70 40.37 24.03
CA LEU A 157 10.61 39.41 24.15
C LEU A 157 9.62 39.54 22.98
N LYS A 158 9.28 40.78 22.57
CA LYS A 158 8.49 41.05 21.36
C LYS A 158 9.18 40.51 20.09
N SER A 159 10.49 40.73 19.95
CA SER A 159 11.26 40.22 18.81
C SER A 159 11.23 38.69 18.75
N ILE A 160 11.45 38.01 19.88
CA ILE A 160 11.38 36.53 19.97
C ILE A 160 9.97 36.04 19.64
N GLN A 161 8.93 36.69 20.18
CA GLN A 161 7.55 36.31 19.94
C GLN A 161 7.18 36.41 18.46
N ASN A 162 7.64 37.45 17.77
CA ASN A 162 7.45 37.59 16.33
C ASN A 162 8.16 36.47 15.55
N SER A 163 9.42 36.18 15.87
CA SER A 163 10.16 35.07 15.24
C SER A 163 9.49 33.71 15.47
N ILE A 164 8.95 33.45 16.67
CA ILE A 164 8.18 32.22 16.95
C ILE A 164 6.91 32.16 16.10
N SER A 165 6.19 33.28 15.97
CA SER A 165 4.99 33.34 15.13
C SER A 165 5.30 33.06 13.66
N GLU A 166 6.40 33.60 13.14
CA GLU A 166 6.87 33.32 11.78
C GLU A 166 7.21 31.83 11.60
N CYS A 167 7.96 31.24 12.55
CA CYS A 167 8.29 29.82 12.52
C CYS A 167 7.04 28.91 12.60
N LEU A 168 6.04 29.27 13.41
CA LEU A 168 4.78 28.52 13.51
C LEU A 168 4.03 28.51 12.16
N ASN A 169 3.94 29.66 11.50
CA ASN A 169 3.31 29.77 10.19
C ASN A 169 4.06 28.93 9.14
N GLU A 170 5.41 28.97 9.14
CA GLU A 170 6.22 28.15 8.22
C GLU A 170 6.03 26.65 8.49
N PHE A 171 5.94 26.24 9.76
CA PHE A 171 5.68 24.86 10.14
C PHE A 171 4.31 24.39 9.65
N GLU A 172 3.26 25.19 9.84
CA GLU A 172 1.90 24.87 9.38
C GLU A 172 1.84 24.71 7.85
N LEU A 173 2.58 25.53 7.09
CA LEU A 173 2.70 25.39 5.64
C LEU A 173 3.41 24.09 5.25
N LYS A 174 4.53 23.75 5.91
CA LYS A 174 5.26 22.49 5.66
C LYS A 174 4.42 21.27 6.02
N GLU A 175 3.65 21.31 7.11
CA GLU A 175 2.73 20.25 7.50
C GLU A 175 1.64 20.05 6.43
N LYS A 176 1.03 21.13 5.93
CA LYS A 176 0.06 21.07 4.82
C LYS A 176 0.68 20.45 3.56
N GLN A 177 1.91 20.84 3.20
CA GLN A 177 2.62 20.26 2.05
C GLN A 177 2.91 18.77 2.24
N LEU A 178 3.34 18.36 3.44
CA LEU A 178 3.63 16.97 3.75
C LEU A 178 2.36 16.10 3.68
N ASN A 179 1.24 16.62 4.19
CA ASN A 179 -0.06 15.96 4.09
C ASN A 179 -0.53 15.79 2.63
N LEU A 180 -0.28 16.78 1.76
CA LEU A 180 -0.57 16.66 0.32
C LEU A 180 0.34 15.64 -0.36
N LEU A 181 1.64 15.63 -0.05
CA LEU A 181 2.59 14.64 -0.57
C LEU A 181 2.23 13.22 -0.13
N GLN A 182 1.75 13.05 1.11
CA GLN A 182 1.30 11.76 1.62
C GLN A 182 0.08 11.26 0.85
N LYS A 183 -0.96 12.10 0.67
CA LYS A 183 -2.14 11.74 -0.13
C LYS A 183 -1.79 11.35 -1.57
N LEU A 184 -0.93 12.13 -2.23
CA LEU A 184 -0.49 11.85 -3.59
C LEU A 184 0.33 10.55 -3.67
N LYS A 185 1.14 10.24 -2.66
CA LYS A 185 1.85 8.95 -2.58
C LYS A 185 0.88 7.79 -2.41
N GLU A 186 -0.13 7.92 -1.55
CA GLU A 186 -1.17 6.90 -1.36
C GLU A 186 -1.94 6.64 -2.66
N GLU A 187 -2.38 7.69 -3.36
CA GLU A 187 -3.06 7.58 -4.67
C GLU A 187 -2.17 6.93 -5.75
N ASN A 188 -0.89 7.29 -5.80
CA ASN A 188 0.07 6.69 -6.74
C ASN A 188 0.30 5.19 -6.44
N ILE A 189 0.44 4.82 -5.17
CA ILE A 189 0.59 3.42 -4.77
C ILE A 189 -0.68 2.63 -5.15
N ASP A 190 -1.87 3.18 -4.91
CA ASP A 190 -3.13 2.54 -5.27
C ASP A 190 -3.29 2.37 -6.79
N SER A 191 -2.92 3.37 -7.58
CA SER A 191 -2.96 3.27 -9.04
C SER A 191 -1.95 2.25 -9.58
N LEU A 192 -0.73 2.22 -9.04
CA LEU A 192 0.29 1.25 -9.39
C LEU A 192 -0.14 -0.17 -9.02
N LYS A 193 -0.71 -0.36 -7.83
CA LYS A 193 -1.24 -1.64 -7.36
C LYS A 193 -2.32 -2.18 -8.31
N LYS A 194 -3.28 -1.33 -8.72
CA LYS A 194 -4.31 -1.68 -9.71
C LYS A 194 -3.71 -2.10 -11.06
N SER A 195 -2.71 -1.37 -11.54
CA SER A 195 -2.01 -1.67 -12.80
C SER A 195 -1.26 -3.00 -12.74
N VAL A 196 -0.53 -3.25 -11.65
CA VAL A 196 0.20 -4.51 -11.40
C VAL A 196 -0.78 -5.68 -11.32
N GLU A 197 -1.89 -5.53 -10.61
CA GLU A 197 -2.91 -6.57 -10.50
C GLU A 197 -3.56 -6.87 -11.85
N GLN A 198 -3.85 -5.84 -12.66
CA GLN A 198 -4.33 -6.03 -14.02
C GLN A 198 -3.29 -6.75 -14.90
N CYS A 199 -2.01 -6.44 -14.74
CA CYS A 199 -0.92 -7.11 -15.45
C CYS A 199 -0.82 -8.59 -15.05
N ALA A 200 -0.90 -8.89 -13.75
CA ALA A 200 -0.89 -10.25 -13.23
C ALA A 200 -2.03 -11.09 -13.83
N ARG A 201 -3.26 -10.56 -13.86
CA ARG A 201 -4.42 -11.23 -14.47
C ARG A 201 -4.22 -11.52 -15.96
N LYS A 202 -3.66 -10.56 -16.72
CA LYS A 202 -3.33 -10.75 -18.15
C LYS A 202 -2.27 -11.83 -18.36
N PHE A 203 -1.30 -11.93 -17.46
CA PHE A 203 -0.27 -12.96 -17.54
C PHE A 203 -0.84 -14.34 -17.24
N GLU A 204 -1.69 -14.45 -16.22
CA GLU A 204 -2.35 -15.71 -15.85
C GLU A 204 -3.25 -16.25 -16.98
N THR A 205 -3.98 -15.38 -17.71
CA THR A 205 -4.77 -15.81 -18.88
C THR A 205 -3.88 -16.31 -20.00
N LYS A 206 -2.76 -15.64 -20.28
CA LYS A 206 -1.80 -16.07 -21.31
C LYS A 206 -1.11 -17.38 -20.93
N GLU A 207 -0.79 -17.57 -19.66
CA GLU A 207 -0.21 -18.81 -19.15
C GLU A 207 -1.16 -20.00 -19.38
N LYS A 208 -2.45 -19.84 -19.08
CA LYS A 208 -3.48 -20.84 -19.37
C LYS A 208 -3.63 -21.13 -20.88
N GLU A 209 -3.54 -20.09 -21.73
CA GLU A 209 -3.54 -20.26 -23.18
C GLU A 209 -2.32 -21.07 -23.66
N PHE A 210 -1.13 -20.75 -23.17
CA PHE A 210 0.09 -21.51 -23.49
C PHE A 210 0.01 -22.96 -23.02
N GLU A 211 -0.54 -23.20 -21.83
CA GLU A 211 -0.73 -24.56 -21.31
C GLU A 211 -1.68 -25.37 -22.22
N SER A 212 -2.74 -24.75 -22.72
CA SER A 212 -3.65 -25.38 -23.69
C SER A 212 -2.95 -25.69 -25.02
N LEU A 213 -2.15 -24.74 -25.54
CA LEU A 213 -1.39 -24.94 -26.78
C LEU A 213 -0.34 -26.06 -26.64
N LEU A 214 0.30 -26.15 -25.47
CA LEU A 214 1.27 -27.20 -25.19
C LEU A 214 0.61 -28.59 -25.20
N LYS A 215 -0.58 -28.72 -24.59
CA LYS A 215 -1.40 -29.95 -24.65
C LYS A 215 -1.78 -30.31 -26.09
N GLU A 216 -2.18 -29.32 -26.90
CA GLU A 216 -2.51 -29.56 -28.32
C GLU A 216 -1.28 -30.01 -29.13
N LEU A 217 -0.12 -29.40 -28.88
CA LEU A 217 1.14 -29.76 -29.55
C LEU A 217 1.55 -31.19 -29.19
N GLU A 218 1.44 -31.58 -27.92
CA GLU A 218 1.72 -32.95 -27.47
C GLU A 218 0.83 -33.98 -28.19
N LEU A 219 -0.45 -33.68 -28.41
CA LEU A 219 -1.36 -34.53 -29.19
C LEU A 219 -0.94 -34.61 -30.67
N LYS A 220 -0.53 -33.49 -31.27
CA LYS A 220 -0.04 -33.46 -32.66
C LYS A 220 1.26 -34.25 -32.82
N GLU A 221 2.17 -34.17 -31.85
CA GLU A 221 3.41 -34.95 -31.83
C GLU A 221 3.11 -36.45 -31.79
N LYS A 222 2.26 -36.90 -30.86
CA LYS A 222 1.82 -38.31 -30.78
C LYS A 222 1.18 -38.79 -32.08
N LEU A 223 0.37 -37.94 -32.72
CA LEU A 223 -0.24 -38.25 -34.01
C LEU A 223 0.82 -38.38 -35.11
N LEU A 224 1.78 -37.47 -35.20
CA LEU A 224 2.87 -37.53 -36.15
C LEU A 224 3.72 -38.78 -35.94
N GLU A 225 4.01 -39.14 -34.70
CA GLU A 225 4.77 -40.35 -34.38
C GLU A 225 4.04 -41.62 -34.87
N SER A 226 2.71 -41.68 -34.70
CA SER A 226 1.90 -42.78 -35.23
C SER A 226 1.91 -42.83 -36.77
N LYS A 227 1.89 -41.66 -37.43
CA LYS A 227 1.99 -41.56 -38.90
C LYS A 227 3.37 -42.01 -39.39
N CYS A 228 4.46 -41.62 -38.72
CA CYS A 228 5.81 -42.07 -39.03
C CYS A 228 5.93 -43.60 -38.95
N LYS A 229 5.39 -44.21 -37.88
CA LYS A 229 5.31 -45.68 -37.75
C LYS A 229 4.54 -46.33 -38.92
N GLY A 230 3.45 -45.69 -39.37
CA GLY A 230 2.70 -46.10 -40.55
C GLY A 230 3.51 -46.02 -41.85
N PHE A 231 4.27 -44.94 -42.05
CA PHE A 231 5.17 -44.81 -43.19
C PHE A 231 6.28 -45.84 -43.17
N ASP A 232 6.86 -46.17 -42.01
CA ASP A 232 7.88 -47.23 -41.90
C ASP A 232 7.35 -48.59 -42.36
N LEU A 233 6.10 -48.91 -42.01
CA LEU A 233 5.41 -50.12 -42.47
C LEU A 233 5.22 -50.10 -43.99
N ILE A 234 4.83 -48.96 -44.57
CA ILE A 234 4.69 -48.79 -46.02
C ILE A 234 6.04 -48.96 -46.71
N THR A 235 7.09 -48.30 -46.22
CA THR A 235 8.46 -48.40 -46.75
C THR A 235 8.95 -49.84 -46.74
N LYS A 236 8.71 -50.59 -45.65
CA LYS A 236 9.02 -52.03 -45.57
C LYS A 236 8.25 -52.85 -46.62
N LYS A 237 6.95 -52.59 -46.80
CA LYS A 237 6.12 -53.27 -47.82
C LYS A 237 6.61 -52.96 -49.24
N VAL A 238 6.91 -51.69 -49.54
CA VAL A 238 7.41 -51.26 -50.85
C VAL A 238 8.75 -51.91 -51.15
N ASN A 239 9.68 -51.97 -50.18
CA ASN A 239 10.97 -52.62 -50.37
C ASN A 239 10.82 -54.13 -50.64
N ASN A 240 9.86 -54.80 -49.99
CA ASN A 240 9.55 -56.19 -50.29
C ASN A 240 8.95 -56.36 -51.69
N CYS A 241 8.02 -55.49 -52.10
CA CYS A 241 7.49 -55.47 -53.45
C CYS A 241 8.59 -55.25 -54.50
N LEU A 242 9.53 -54.35 -54.24
CA LEU A 242 10.67 -54.08 -55.12
C LEU A 242 11.50 -55.36 -55.34
N LYS A 243 11.85 -56.06 -54.26
CA LYS A 243 12.54 -57.37 -54.33
C LYS A 243 11.75 -58.40 -55.15
N GLU A 244 10.42 -58.45 -55.00
CA GLU A 244 9.57 -59.35 -55.79
C GLU A 244 9.58 -58.98 -57.28
N VAL A 245 9.51 -57.68 -57.60
CA VAL A 245 9.57 -57.17 -58.97
C VAL A 245 10.91 -57.49 -59.61
N GLU A 246 12.03 -57.24 -58.93
CA GLU A 246 13.38 -57.60 -59.42
C GLU A 246 13.49 -59.11 -59.74
N LEU A 247 12.92 -59.97 -58.88
CA LEU A 247 12.88 -61.41 -59.14
C LEU A 247 11.97 -61.76 -60.33
N LYS A 248 10.85 -61.06 -60.52
CA LYS A 248 9.97 -61.22 -61.70
C LYS A 248 10.68 -60.79 -62.97
N GLU A 249 11.39 -59.67 -62.96
CA GLU A 249 12.16 -59.19 -64.11
C GLU A 249 13.23 -60.20 -64.52
N ARG A 250 14.01 -60.75 -63.59
CA ARG A 250 14.99 -61.82 -63.90
C ARG A 250 14.34 -63.05 -64.51
N ASN A 251 13.15 -63.43 -64.03
CA ASN A 251 12.37 -64.53 -64.60
C ASN A 251 11.89 -64.20 -66.02
N PHE A 252 11.33 -63.01 -66.24
CA PHE A 252 10.90 -62.55 -67.55
C PHE A 252 12.06 -62.50 -68.54
N ALA A 253 13.23 -61.99 -68.15
CA ALA A 253 14.44 -62.00 -68.97
C ALA A 253 14.90 -63.42 -69.32
N SER A 254 14.70 -64.39 -68.43
CA SER A 254 15.02 -65.80 -68.70
C SER A 254 14.01 -66.44 -69.66
N VAL A 255 12.71 -66.15 -69.50
CA VAL A 255 11.67 -66.58 -70.45
C VAL A 255 11.86 -65.96 -71.82
N GLN A 256 12.20 -64.67 -71.88
CA GLN A 256 12.46 -63.97 -73.13
C GLN A 256 13.60 -64.64 -73.91
N ARG A 257 14.72 -64.96 -73.24
CA ARG A 257 15.83 -65.70 -73.87
C ARG A 257 15.40 -67.06 -74.43
N LEU A 258 14.58 -67.82 -73.69
CA LEU A 258 14.04 -69.11 -74.17
C LEU A 258 13.13 -68.95 -75.40
N VAL A 259 12.32 -67.87 -75.44
CA VAL A 259 11.46 -67.59 -76.59
C VAL A 259 12.29 -67.21 -77.82
N GLU A 260 13.31 -66.36 -77.65
CA GLU A 260 14.25 -65.99 -78.71
C GLU A 260 14.99 -67.21 -79.26
N GLU A 261 15.42 -68.14 -78.40
CA GLU A 261 16.03 -69.41 -78.79
C GLU A 261 15.07 -70.29 -79.60
N ARG A 262 13.84 -70.50 -79.12
CA ARG A 262 12.80 -71.26 -79.85
C ARG A 262 12.42 -70.61 -81.18
N SER A 263 12.47 -69.29 -81.27
CA SER A 263 12.18 -68.56 -82.50
C SER A 263 13.29 -68.76 -83.53
N ARG A 264 14.56 -68.83 -83.08
CA ARG A 264 15.70 -69.18 -83.93
C ARG A 264 15.61 -70.62 -84.45
N GLU A 265 15.30 -71.58 -83.57
CA GLU A 265 15.06 -72.98 -83.96
C GLU A 265 13.94 -73.12 -85.00
N LEU A 266 12.83 -72.40 -84.81
CA LEU A 266 11.74 -72.37 -85.79
C LEU A 266 12.18 -71.80 -87.13
N GLY A 267 12.96 -70.72 -87.14
CA GLY A 267 13.51 -70.15 -88.38
C GLY A 267 14.47 -71.09 -89.11
N GLU A 268 15.24 -71.91 -88.38
CA GLU A 268 16.06 -72.97 -88.98
C GLU A 268 15.19 -74.10 -89.57
N LYS A 269 14.14 -74.51 -88.85
CA LYS A 269 13.15 -75.49 -89.33
C LYS A 269 12.38 -75.01 -90.55
N GLU A 270 12.06 -73.72 -90.62
CA GLU A 270 11.39 -73.10 -91.76
C GLU A 270 12.30 -73.12 -93.01
N LYS A 271 13.59 -72.79 -92.86
CA LYS A 271 14.57 -72.92 -93.95
C LYS A 271 14.75 -74.37 -94.43
N GLU A 272 14.70 -75.33 -93.50
CA GLU A 272 14.71 -76.77 -93.82
C GLU A 272 13.48 -77.15 -94.67
N PHE A 273 12.29 -76.67 -94.27
CA PHE A 273 11.04 -76.89 -95.01
C PHE A 273 11.06 -76.24 -96.40
N GLU A 274 11.53 -75.01 -96.51
CA GLU A 274 11.63 -74.26 -97.78
C GLU A 274 12.52 -74.99 -98.79
N SER A 275 13.63 -75.57 -98.31
CA SER A 275 14.53 -76.39 -99.13
C SER A 275 13.83 -77.64 -99.67
N ARG A 276 13.03 -78.31 -98.83
CA ARG A 276 12.20 -79.48 -99.21
C ARG A 276 11.11 -79.13 -100.22
N VAL A 277 10.49 -77.95 -100.10
CA VAL A 277 9.49 -77.46 -101.06
C VAL A 277 10.13 -77.17 -102.42
N ASN A 278 11.32 -76.58 -102.44
CA ASN A 278 12.04 -76.30 -103.68
C ASN A 278 12.54 -77.60 -104.37
N GLU A 279 12.92 -78.62 -103.59
CA GLU A 279 13.19 -79.97 -104.10
C GLU A 279 11.94 -80.57 -104.80
N PHE A 280 10.76 -80.46 -104.17
CA PHE A 280 9.49 -80.91 -104.75
C PHE A 280 9.12 -80.16 -106.04
N LYS A 281 9.44 -78.87 -106.12
CA LYS A 281 9.23 -78.03 -107.30
C LYS A 281 10.09 -78.44 -108.50
N LEU A 282 11.31 -78.91 -108.26
CA LEU A 282 12.20 -79.44 -109.31
C LEU A 282 11.72 -80.81 -109.80
N ARG A 283 11.20 -81.66 -108.92
CA ARG A 283 10.58 -82.95 -109.27
C ARG A 283 9.29 -82.84 -110.11
N SER A 284 8.61 -81.70 -110.07
CA SER A 284 7.33 -81.49 -110.78
C SER A 284 7.48 -80.91 -112.20
N LYS A 285 8.69 -80.58 -112.66
CA LYS A 285 8.94 -80.06 -114.02
C LYS A 285 9.27 -81.16 -115.07
N GLU A 286 9.30 -82.43 -114.68
CA GLU A 286 9.74 -83.54 -115.54
C GLU A 286 8.60 -84.47 -116.00
N PHE A 287 7.33 -84.24 -115.59
CA PHE A 287 6.19 -85.05 -116.03
C PHE A 287 5.04 -84.22 -116.63
N GLU A 288 4.92 -84.41 -117.95
CA GLU A 288 3.70 -84.54 -118.75
C GLU A 288 3.00 -83.35 -119.41
N PHE A 289 3.38 -83.24 -120.68
CA PHE A 289 2.69 -82.88 -121.92
C PHE A 289 1.45 -83.78 -122.21
N LYS A 290 0.37 -83.19 -122.78
CA LYS A 290 -0.91 -83.78 -123.33
C LYS A 290 -2.00 -84.07 -122.27
N LEU A 291 -3.23 -83.56 -122.32
CA LEU A 291 -4.15 -83.22 -123.42
C LEU A 291 -5.16 -82.15 -122.94
N LYS A 292 -5.62 -81.26 -123.83
CA LYS A 292 -6.47 -80.08 -123.57
C LYS A 292 -7.86 -80.18 -124.23
N ALA A 293 -8.81 -79.43 -123.62
CA ALA A 293 -9.99 -78.72 -124.19
C ALA A 293 -11.38 -79.40 -124.10
N ASN A 294 -12.50 -78.74 -123.75
CA ASN A 294 -12.81 -77.42 -123.13
C ASN A 294 -14.31 -77.39 -122.68
N THR A 295 -14.55 -76.88 -121.45
CA THR A 295 -15.59 -75.98 -120.85
C THR A 295 -16.81 -75.43 -121.64
N PRO A 296 -17.85 -74.74 -121.04
CA PRO A 296 -17.89 -73.99 -119.74
C PRO A 296 -19.20 -73.94 -118.87
N HIS A 297 -19.00 -73.69 -117.55
CA HIS A 297 -19.75 -72.82 -116.57
C HIS A 297 -21.25 -73.11 -116.27
N SER A 298 -21.79 -73.08 -115.03
CA SER A 298 -21.46 -72.39 -113.78
C SER A 298 -22.25 -72.93 -112.54
N LEU A 299 -21.68 -72.70 -111.34
CA LEU A 299 -22.29 -72.47 -110.00
C LEU A 299 -22.97 -73.58 -109.14
N LEU A 300 -22.66 -73.47 -107.83
CA LEU A 300 -23.22 -74.10 -106.59
C LEU A 300 -22.71 -75.52 -106.23
N LYS A 301 -22.58 -75.97 -104.96
CA LYS A 301 -22.40 -75.43 -103.58
C LYS A 301 -22.40 -76.66 -102.63
N ILE A 302 -21.90 -76.50 -101.38
CA ILE A 302 -22.16 -77.32 -100.14
C ILE A 302 -21.52 -78.75 -100.10
N GLU A 303 -21.01 -79.39 -99.02
CA GLU A 303 -21.10 -79.38 -97.54
C GLU A 303 -19.76 -79.91 -96.95
N GLN A 304 -19.16 -79.35 -95.89
CA GLN A 304 -19.20 -79.91 -94.53
C GLN A 304 -18.67 -78.88 -93.49
N ARG A 305 -19.22 -77.65 -93.51
CA ARG A 305 -18.92 -76.58 -92.54
C ARG A 305 -20.12 -76.26 -91.62
N GLU A 306 -21.12 -77.15 -91.61
CA GLU A 306 -22.48 -76.90 -91.10
C GLU A 306 -22.77 -77.44 -89.70
N TYR A 307 -21.88 -78.25 -89.10
CA TYR A 307 -22.16 -78.82 -87.78
C TYR A 307 -21.79 -77.90 -86.61
N ILE A 308 -20.80 -77.01 -86.76
CA ILE A 308 -20.33 -76.12 -85.68
C ILE A 308 -20.97 -74.72 -85.80
N LEU A 309 -21.30 -74.26 -87.01
CA LEU A 309 -22.04 -73.02 -87.23
C LEU A 309 -23.53 -73.18 -86.90
N GLY A 310 -24.14 -74.36 -87.12
CA GLY A 310 -25.53 -74.64 -86.77
C GLY A 310 -25.80 -74.68 -85.25
N VAL A 311 -24.86 -75.17 -84.44
CA VAL A 311 -25.02 -75.19 -82.97
C VAL A 311 -24.86 -73.79 -82.38
N LEU A 312 -23.94 -72.97 -82.91
CA LEU A 312 -23.74 -71.59 -82.48
C LEU A 312 -24.85 -70.65 -82.97
N GLU A 313 -25.36 -70.81 -84.20
CA GLU A 313 -26.49 -70.03 -84.70
C GLU A 313 -27.82 -70.43 -84.08
N GLN A 314 -28.04 -71.70 -83.72
CA GLN A 314 -29.28 -72.11 -83.04
C GLN A 314 -29.29 -71.69 -81.55
N GLN A 315 -28.14 -71.61 -80.89
CA GLN A 315 -28.01 -71.02 -79.55
C GLN A 315 -28.12 -69.48 -79.58
N LEU A 316 -27.56 -68.82 -80.60
CA LEU A 316 -27.66 -67.37 -80.78
C LEU A 316 -29.07 -66.93 -81.25
N LYS A 317 -29.76 -67.71 -82.09
CA LYS A 317 -31.16 -67.49 -82.49
C LYS A 317 -32.13 -67.71 -81.34
N ARG A 318 -31.92 -68.74 -80.49
CA ARG A 318 -32.72 -68.94 -79.26
C ARG A 318 -32.52 -67.82 -78.24
N HIS A 319 -31.28 -67.37 -78.03
CA HIS A 319 -30.99 -66.29 -77.08
C HIS A 319 -31.47 -64.91 -77.58
N ASN A 320 -31.44 -64.64 -78.88
CA ASN A 320 -31.93 -63.39 -79.47
C ASN A 320 -33.45 -63.34 -79.66
N SER A 321 -34.14 -64.47 -79.93
CA SER A 321 -35.61 -64.49 -79.97
C SER A 321 -36.21 -64.37 -78.56
N VAL A 322 -35.66 -65.10 -77.58
CA VAL A 322 -36.08 -65.00 -76.17
C VAL A 322 -35.88 -63.58 -75.64
N CYS A 323 -34.74 -62.93 -75.91
CA CYS A 323 -34.52 -61.52 -75.56
C CYS A 323 -35.46 -60.55 -76.28
N GLY A 324 -35.83 -60.82 -77.53
CA GLY A 324 -36.76 -59.98 -78.30
C GLY A 324 -38.20 -60.07 -77.80
N GLU A 325 -38.67 -61.29 -77.55
CA GLU A 325 -40.02 -61.58 -77.03
C GLU A 325 -40.17 -61.10 -75.58
N THR A 326 -39.21 -61.41 -74.71
CA THR A 326 -39.25 -60.92 -73.31
C THR A 326 -39.14 -59.40 -73.23
N PHE A 327 -38.39 -58.74 -74.11
CA PHE A 327 -38.34 -57.28 -74.18
C PHE A 327 -39.66 -56.67 -74.68
N ALA A 328 -40.33 -57.30 -75.64
CA ALA A 328 -41.65 -56.88 -76.11
C ALA A 328 -42.71 -57.02 -75.00
N VAL A 329 -42.71 -58.13 -74.24
CA VAL A 329 -43.56 -58.31 -73.05
C VAL A 329 -43.27 -57.27 -71.99
N LEU A 330 -41.99 -56.94 -71.77
CA LEU A 330 -41.59 -55.89 -70.83
C LEU A 330 -42.12 -54.51 -71.24
N GLN A 331 -42.06 -54.17 -72.54
CA GLN A 331 -42.55 -52.90 -73.05
C GLN A 331 -44.09 -52.80 -73.02
N ALA A 332 -44.79 -53.92 -73.19
CA ALA A 332 -46.24 -53.99 -73.12
C ALA A 332 -46.78 -53.98 -71.68
N SER A 333 -45.92 -54.21 -70.68
CA SER A 333 -46.30 -54.20 -69.27
C SER A 333 -46.55 -52.77 -68.76
N PRO A 334 -47.63 -52.52 -68.00
CA PRO A 334 -47.89 -51.20 -67.39
C PRO A 334 -46.89 -50.83 -66.29
N ASP A 335 -46.31 -51.82 -65.61
CA ASP A 335 -45.19 -51.62 -64.67
C ASP A 335 -44.07 -52.62 -64.97
N PRO A 336 -43.18 -52.30 -65.93
CA PRO A 336 -42.08 -53.18 -66.30
C PRO A 336 -41.09 -53.39 -65.16
N ALA A 337 -40.96 -52.43 -64.25
CA ALA A 337 -40.03 -52.52 -63.13
C ALA A 337 -40.55 -53.44 -62.03
N LYS A 338 -41.85 -53.41 -61.73
CA LYS A 338 -42.47 -54.35 -60.80
C LYS A 338 -42.48 -55.77 -61.35
N LEU A 339 -42.81 -55.94 -62.63
CA LEU A 339 -42.80 -57.26 -63.29
C LEU A 339 -41.43 -57.94 -63.22
N VAL A 340 -40.36 -57.19 -63.52
CA VAL A 340 -38.98 -57.71 -63.39
C VAL A 340 -38.62 -58.00 -61.95
N LEU A 341 -39.11 -57.20 -61.00
CA LEU A 341 -38.80 -57.36 -59.59
C LEU A 341 -39.42 -58.64 -59.03
N ASP A 342 -40.69 -58.88 -59.35
CA ASP A 342 -41.41 -60.08 -58.96
C ASP A 342 -40.78 -61.31 -59.63
N ALA A 343 -40.45 -61.25 -60.93
CA ALA A 343 -39.76 -62.35 -61.62
C ALA A 343 -38.38 -62.67 -61.00
N ILE A 344 -37.57 -61.66 -60.67
CA ILE A 344 -36.27 -61.88 -60.01
C ILE A 344 -36.46 -62.41 -58.58
N ARG A 345 -37.49 -61.95 -57.87
CA ARG A 345 -37.83 -62.48 -56.55
C ARG A 345 -38.22 -63.95 -56.63
N ASP A 346 -39.03 -64.33 -57.61
CA ASP A 346 -39.44 -65.72 -57.84
C ASP A 346 -38.23 -66.60 -58.20
N ILE A 347 -37.32 -66.10 -59.04
CA ILE A 347 -36.06 -66.78 -59.37
C ILE A 347 -35.16 -66.96 -58.13
N HIS A 348 -35.10 -65.96 -57.25
CA HIS A 348 -34.34 -66.04 -56.00
C HIS A 348 -34.97 -67.02 -54.99
N HIS A 349 -36.31 -67.12 -54.94
CA HIS A 349 -36.98 -68.12 -54.11
C HIS A 349 -36.80 -69.54 -54.65
N LEU A 350 -36.83 -69.74 -55.97
CA LEU A 350 -36.56 -71.03 -56.62
C LEU A 350 -35.15 -71.57 -56.28
N HIS A 351 -34.15 -70.69 -56.18
CA HIS A 351 -32.79 -71.07 -55.78
C HIS A 351 -32.65 -71.34 -54.26
N SER A 352 -33.55 -70.80 -53.44
CA SER A 352 -33.46 -70.88 -51.97
C SER A 352 -34.32 -71.99 -51.37
N SER A 353 -35.06 -72.77 -52.19
CA SER A 353 -36.19 -73.61 -51.75
C SER A 353 -36.08 -75.13 -52.06
N SER A 354 -34.97 -75.66 -52.59
CA SER A 354 -34.91 -77.10 -52.86
C SER A 354 -33.51 -77.69 -52.68
N GLU A 355 -33.38 -78.63 -51.74
CA GLU A 355 -32.20 -79.48 -51.54
C GLU A 355 -32.04 -80.56 -52.64
N ASP A 356 -32.94 -80.68 -53.63
CA ASP A 356 -32.86 -81.80 -54.58
C ASP A 356 -33.53 -81.57 -55.97
N THR A 357 -33.28 -80.43 -56.63
CA THR A 357 -33.74 -80.26 -58.02
C THR A 357 -32.76 -79.50 -58.92
N LYS A 358 -32.06 -80.29 -59.75
CA LYS A 358 -31.69 -80.19 -61.19
C LYS A 358 -31.90 -78.86 -61.98
N PHE A 359 -31.80 -77.70 -61.36
CA PHE A 359 -31.67 -76.42 -62.04
C PHE A 359 -30.24 -75.91 -61.89
N ASP A 360 -29.57 -75.69 -63.00
CA ASP A 360 -28.21 -75.17 -63.02
C ASP A 360 -28.22 -73.75 -62.45
N ALA A 361 -27.60 -73.55 -61.28
CA ALA A 361 -27.46 -72.25 -60.64
C ALA A 361 -26.90 -71.19 -61.62
N THR A 362 -26.11 -71.62 -62.61
CA THR A 362 -25.61 -70.79 -63.70
C THR A 362 -26.73 -70.20 -64.56
N LEU A 363 -27.76 -70.98 -64.91
CA LEU A 363 -28.88 -70.58 -65.75
C LEU A 363 -29.83 -69.62 -65.01
N VAL A 364 -30.05 -69.87 -63.72
CA VAL A 364 -30.82 -69.01 -62.80
C VAL A 364 -30.21 -67.61 -62.73
N TRP A 365 -28.90 -67.52 -62.47
CA TRP A 365 -28.21 -66.24 -62.39
C TRP A 365 -28.06 -65.54 -63.74
N GLN A 366 -27.95 -66.29 -64.85
CA GLN A 366 -28.00 -65.73 -66.20
C GLN A 366 -29.36 -65.09 -66.52
N GLY A 367 -30.47 -65.71 -66.09
CA GLY A 367 -31.82 -65.14 -66.21
C GLY A 367 -31.96 -63.81 -65.45
N CYS A 368 -31.47 -63.74 -64.22
CA CYS A 368 -31.46 -62.50 -63.43
C CYS A 368 -30.64 -61.37 -64.08
N ILE A 369 -29.47 -61.71 -64.65
CA ILE A 369 -28.62 -60.75 -65.37
C ILE A 369 -29.35 -60.25 -66.62
N LEU A 370 -29.95 -61.15 -67.40
CA LEU A 370 -30.67 -60.84 -68.63
C LEU A 370 -31.88 -59.94 -68.36
N LEU A 371 -32.74 -60.28 -67.40
CA LEU A 371 -33.89 -59.45 -67.01
C LEU A 371 -33.46 -58.06 -66.52
N SER A 372 -32.37 -57.98 -65.74
CA SER A 372 -31.82 -56.70 -65.29
C SER A 372 -31.28 -55.86 -66.45
N GLN A 373 -30.62 -56.48 -67.43
CA GLN A 373 -30.13 -55.80 -68.64
C GLN A 373 -31.28 -55.34 -69.54
N LEU A 374 -32.34 -56.13 -69.69
CA LEU A 374 -33.53 -55.75 -70.44
C LEU A 374 -34.26 -54.58 -69.77
N LEU A 375 -34.36 -54.56 -68.44
CA LEU A 375 -34.92 -53.42 -67.70
C LEU A 375 -34.08 -52.15 -67.87
N MET A 376 -32.74 -52.28 -67.84
CA MET A 376 -31.83 -51.16 -68.13
C MET A 376 -32.00 -50.64 -69.56
N LYS A 377 -32.24 -51.53 -70.53
CA LYS A 377 -32.47 -51.17 -71.94
C LYS A 377 -33.83 -50.49 -72.14
N ALA A 378 -34.88 -50.96 -71.46
CA ALA A 378 -36.21 -50.36 -71.50
C ALA A 378 -36.26 -49.00 -70.77
N SER A 379 -35.43 -48.84 -69.73
CA SER A 379 -35.33 -47.65 -68.88
C SER A 379 -36.68 -47.02 -68.48
N PRO A 380 -37.63 -47.79 -67.92
CA PRO A 380 -38.91 -47.25 -67.45
C PRO A 380 -38.73 -46.29 -66.28
N GLN A 381 -39.76 -45.49 -66.00
CA GLN A 381 -39.84 -44.71 -64.77
C GLN A 381 -40.22 -45.64 -63.61
N ILE A 382 -39.27 -45.85 -62.69
CA ILE A 382 -39.45 -46.79 -61.57
C ILE A 382 -40.03 -46.02 -60.38
N SER A 383 -41.22 -46.43 -59.92
CA SER A 383 -41.89 -45.82 -58.77
C SER A 383 -41.07 -45.99 -57.47
N PRO A 384 -41.20 -45.06 -56.50
CA PRO A 384 -40.48 -45.16 -55.23
C PRO A 384 -40.78 -46.44 -54.45
N LEU A 385 -42.03 -46.91 -54.46
CA LEU A 385 -42.46 -48.15 -53.79
C LEU A 385 -41.72 -49.37 -54.35
N VAL A 386 -41.64 -49.48 -55.67
CA VAL A 386 -40.92 -50.58 -56.35
C VAL A 386 -39.42 -50.52 -56.07
N LYS A 387 -38.84 -49.31 -55.96
CA LYS A 387 -37.43 -49.16 -55.56
C LYS A 387 -37.18 -49.61 -54.12
N GLU A 388 -38.10 -49.34 -53.21
CA GLU A 388 -37.98 -49.75 -51.81
C GLU A 388 -38.05 -51.27 -51.68
N GLU A 389 -38.99 -51.92 -52.37
CA GLU A 389 -39.05 -53.38 -52.44
C GLU A 389 -37.79 -53.99 -53.09
N ALA A 390 -37.33 -53.43 -54.20
CA ALA A 390 -36.08 -53.84 -54.84
C ALA A 390 -34.88 -53.68 -53.91
N MET A 391 -34.88 -52.63 -53.08
CA MET A 391 -33.84 -52.41 -52.08
C MET A 391 -33.90 -53.45 -50.96
N LYS A 392 -35.10 -53.83 -50.50
CA LYS A 392 -35.27 -54.90 -49.51
C LYS A 392 -34.75 -56.24 -50.05
N LEU A 393 -35.12 -56.60 -51.28
CA LEU A 393 -34.64 -57.82 -51.94
C LEU A 393 -33.12 -57.79 -52.15
N ALA A 394 -32.55 -56.65 -52.54
CA ALA A 394 -31.10 -56.49 -52.70
C ALA A 394 -30.31 -56.61 -51.39
N ARG A 395 -30.92 -56.27 -50.24
CA ARG A 395 -30.31 -56.47 -48.92
C ARG A 395 -30.39 -57.93 -48.49
N GLU A 396 -31.54 -58.57 -48.69
CA GLU A 396 -31.73 -59.99 -48.40
C GLU A 396 -30.75 -60.84 -49.22
N TRP A 397 -30.71 -60.61 -50.53
CA TRP A 397 -29.81 -61.31 -51.44
C TRP A 397 -28.35 -61.11 -51.03
N ARG A 398 -27.93 -59.87 -50.73
CA ARG A 398 -26.57 -59.59 -50.23
C ARG A 398 -26.23 -60.37 -48.95
N SER A 399 -27.15 -60.44 -47.99
CA SER A 399 -26.89 -61.15 -46.73
C SER A 399 -26.57 -62.63 -46.97
N LYS A 400 -27.20 -63.26 -47.97
CA LYS A 400 -26.92 -64.62 -48.42
C LYS A 400 -25.60 -64.74 -49.18
N VAL A 401 -25.32 -63.83 -50.12
CA VAL A 401 -24.07 -63.87 -50.94
C VAL A 401 -22.80 -63.80 -50.08
N THR A 402 -22.80 -63.05 -48.97
CA THR A 402 -21.63 -62.97 -48.07
C THR A 402 -21.24 -64.30 -47.39
N VAL A 403 -22.17 -65.26 -47.29
CA VAL A 403 -21.97 -66.54 -46.59
C VAL A 403 -21.45 -67.63 -47.54
N THR A 404 -21.72 -67.54 -48.84
CA THR A 404 -21.45 -68.60 -49.84
C THR A 404 -20.37 -68.25 -50.88
N CYS A 405 -19.62 -67.16 -50.70
CA CYS A 405 -18.66 -66.51 -51.60
C CYS A 405 -17.71 -67.41 -52.45
N LYS A 406 -18.23 -68.15 -53.42
CA LYS A 406 -17.46 -68.88 -54.44
C LYS A 406 -17.99 -68.72 -55.87
N ASN A 407 -19.14 -68.07 -56.09
CA ASN A 407 -19.77 -68.00 -57.42
C ASN A 407 -19.80 -66.57 -58.00
N GLY A 408 -19.06 -66.33 -59.08
CA GLY A 408 -18.90 -64.98 -59.67
C GLY A 408 -20.14 -64.45 -60.38
N LEU A 409 -21.01 -65.34 -60.84
CA LEU A 409 -22.24 -64.99 -61.54
C LEU A 409 -23.31 -64.44 -60.59
N GLU A 410 -23.35 -64.92 -59.35
CA GLU A 410 -24.28 -64.43 -58.33
C GLU A 410 -23.93 -62.99 -57.92
N VAL A 411 -22.64 -62.70 -57.74
CA VAL A 411 -22.14 -61.34 -57.48
C VAL A 411 -22.42 -60.42 -58.67
N LEU A 412 -22.23 -60.91 -59.91
CA LEU A 412 -22.52 -60.15 -61.12
C LEU A 412 -24.02 -59.87 -61.30
N GLY A 413 -24.88 -60.83 -60.94
CA GLY A 413 -26.33 -60.69 -60.95
C GLY A 413 -26.81 -59.62 -59.97
N LEU A 414 -26.30 -59.63 -58.73
CA LEU A 414 -26.62 -58.62 -57.72
C LEU A 414 -26.22 -57.20 -58.17
N LEU A 415 -25.07 -57.06 -58.82
CA LEU A 415 -24.61 -55.77 -59.34
C LEU A 415 -25.50 -55.26 -60.49
N HIS A 416 -25.90 -56.13 -61.43
CA HIS A 416 -26.81 -55.75 -62.52
C HIS A 416 -28.20 -55.38 -62.01
N PHE A 417 -28.73 -56.15 -61.05
CA PHE A 417 -30.03 -55.87 -60.42
C PHE A 417 -30.02 -54.51 -59.70
N ARG A 418 -29.00 -54.23 -58.88
CA ARG A 418 -28.91 -52.94 -58.19
C ARG A 418 -28.76 -51.76 -59.16
N ALA A 419 -28.06 -51.97 -60.28
CA ALA A 419 -27.91 -50.97 -61.33
C ALA A 419 -29.22 -50.71 -62.09
N SER A 420 -30.01 -51.75 -62.40
CA SER A 420 -31.25 -51.62 -63.16
C SER A 420 -32.33 -50.81 -62.41
N TYR A 421 -32.41 -50.95 -61.08
CA TYR A 421 -33.32 -50.17 -60.23
C TYR A 421 -32.78 -48.81 -59.77
N LYS A 422 -31.58 -48.42 -60.24
CA LYS A 422 -30.91 -47.14 -59.92
C LYS A 422 -30.77 -46.91 -58.40
N LEU A 423 -30.45 -47.96 -57.65
CA LEU A 423 -30.38 -47.96 -56.18
C LEU A 423 -29.05 -47.39 -55.64
N ALA A 424 -28.68 -46.19 -56.13
CA ALA A 424 -27.36 -45.60 -55.90
C ALA A 424 -27.10 -45.10 -54.48
N SER A 425 -28.14 -44.85 -53.68
CA SER A 425 -28.04 -44.32 -52.32
C SER A 425 -27.52 -45.33 -51.27
N ALA A 426 -27.27 -46.59 -51.64
CA ALA A 426 -26.84 -47.66 -50.73
C ALA A 426 -25.42 -48.19 -51.02
N PHE A 427 -24.63 -47.50 -51.85
CA PHE A 427 -23.27 -47.95 -52.17
C PHE A 427 -22.26 -47.51 -51.11
N ASN A 428 -21.79 -48.47 -50.30
CA ASN A 428 -20.47 -48.32 -49.68
C ASN A 428 -19.42 -48.50 -50.78
N VAL A 429 -18.68 -47.44 -51.09
CA VAL A 429 -17.67 -47.40 -52.17
C VAL A 429 -16.64 -48.53 -52.01
N ASN A 430 -16.27 -48.86 -50.77
CA ASN A 430 -15.31 -49.91 -50.46
C ASN A 430 -15.87 -51.32 -50.72
N GLU A 431 -17.18 -51.50 -50.51
CA GLU A 431 -17.86 -52.76 -50.73
C GLU A 431 -18.08 -53.04 -52.22
N LEU A 432 -18.37 -52.00 -53.00
CA LEU A 432 -18.45 -52.07 -54.46
C LEU A 432 -17.11 -52.51 -55.07
N HIS A 433 -15.99 -52.00 -54.53
CA HIS A 433 -14.65 -52.42 -54.90
C HIS A 433 -14.40 -53.91 -54.59
N ASN A 434 -14.74 -54.37 -53.39
CA ASN A 434 -14.57 -55.78 -53.01
C ASN A 434 -15.41 -56.75 -53.87
N LEU A 435 -16.66 -56.40 -54.20
CA LEU A 435 -17.52 -57.24 -55.05
C LEU A 435 -17.01 -57.30 -56.50
N LEU A 436 -16.47 -56.20 -57.03
CA LEU A 436 -15.86 -56.16 -58.36
C LEU A 436 -14.58 -57.01 -58.43
N ASP A 437 -13.80 -57.08 -57.35
CA ASP A 437 -12.62 -57.93 -57.29
C ASP A 437 -12.98 -59.43 -57.32
N VAL A 438 -14.07 -59.86 -56.66
CA VAL A 438 -14.58 -61.24 -56.72
C VAL A 438 -15.06 -61.63 -58.12
N VAL A 439 -15.77 -60.72 -58.82
CA VAL A 439 -16.19 -60.93 -60.22
C VAL A 439 -14.98 -61.01 -61.16
N GLY A 440 -13.92 -60.26 -60.85
CA GLY A 440 -12.62 -60.38 -61.54
C GLY A 440 -11.91 -61.71 -61.29
N PHE A 441 -12.13 -62.35 -60.14
CA PHE A 441 -11.43 -63.56 -59.72
C PHE A 441 -12.08 -64.87 -60.18
N ASN A 442 -13.41 -64.90 -60.35
CA ASN A 442 -14.17 -66.14 -60.60
C ASN A 442 -14.14 -66.66 -62.06
N ARG A 443 -13.19 -66.21 -62.88
CA ARG A 443 -12.76 -66.93 -64.10
C ARG A 443 -11.38 -67.61 -63.97
N HIS A 444 -10.74 -67.56 -62.79
CA HIS A 444 -9.42 -68.14 -62.56
C HIS A 444 -9.35 -69.17 -61.42
N GLY A 445 -10.49 -69.66 -60.94
CA GLY A 445 -10.57 -70.65 -59.86
C GLY A 445 -10.77 -72.10 -60.34
N SER A 446 -9.81 -72.70 -61.05
CA SER A 446 -9.63 -74.16 -61.12
C SER A 446 -8.24 -74.58 -61.63
N ARG A 447 -7.21 -74.32 -60.82
CA ARG A 447 -6.20 -75.32 -60.38
C ARG A 447 -5.02 -74.62 -59.71
N SER A 448 -4.94 -74.83 -58.41
CA SER A 448 -3.83 -74.48 -57.55
C SER A 448 -2.65 -75.43 -57.76
N LYS A 449 -1.43 -74.89 -57.87
CA LYS A 449 -0.21 -75.22 -57.08
C LYS A 449 1.06 -74.95 -57.89
N LYS A 450 1.96 -74.16 -57.28
CA LYS A 450 3.36 -73.88 -57.66
C LYS A 450 3.56 -73.16 -59.02
N ARG A 451 3.74 -71.84 -58.97
CA ARG A 451 5.08 -71.21 -59.08
C ARG A 451 4.95 -69.69 -59.09
N ARG A 452 6.01 -69.09 -58.55
CA ARG A 452 6.23 -67.66 -58.31
C ARG A 452 6.18 -66.85 -59.61
N ASN A 453 5.89 -65.57 -59.44
CA ASN A 453 6.42 -64.49 -60.26
C ASN A 453 5.97 -64.39 -61.72
N ALA A 454 4.87 -63.67 -61.95
CA ALA A 454 4.71 -62.78 -63.12
C ALA A 454 3.68 -61.69 -62.81
N VAL A 455 4.06 -60.43 -63.04
CA VAL A 455 3.12 -59.33 -63.25
C VAL A 455 2.41 -59.65 -64.56
N LEU A 456 1.10 -59.90 -64.48
CA LEU A 456 0.21 -59.96 -65.63
C LEU A 456 -0.84 -58.87 -65.42
N VAL A 457 -0.68 -57.80 -66.19
CA VAL A 457 -1.72 -56.78 -66.39
C VAL A 457 -2.94 -57.51 -66.96
N PRO A 458 -4.13 -57.46 -66.32
CA PRO A 458 -5.30 -58.07 -66.90
C PRO A 458 -5.79 -57.22 -68.08
N ARG A 459 -5.70 -57.77 -69.28
CA ARG A 459 -6.42 -57.30 -70.46
C ARG A 459 -7.92 -57.36 -70.16
N GLY A 460 -8.54 -56.20 -69.95
CA GLY A 460 -9.97 -56.09 -69.67
C GLY A 460 -10.82 -56.52 -70.87
N GLN A 461 -11.82 -57.36 -70.61
CA GLN A 461 -12.85 -57.69 -71.60
C GLN A 461 -13.79 -56.50 -71.85
N PRO A 462 -14.37 -56.33 -73.06
CA PRO A 462 -15.17 -55.16 -73.44
C PRO A 462 -16.38 -54.89 -72.54
N GLU A 463 -16.97 -55.93 -71.94
CA GLU A 463 -18.17 -55.81 -71.09
C GLU A 463 -17.86 -55.29 -69.68
N GLN A 464 -16.71 -55.67 -69.10
CA GLN A 464 -16.26 -55.14 -67.81
C GLN A 464 -15.92 -53.65 -67.90
N SER A 465 -15.39 -53.20 -69.04
CA SER A 465 -15.16 -51.78 -69.33
C SER A 465 -16.47 -50.98 -69.40
N ARG A 466 -17.54 -51.57 -69.94
CA ARG A 466 -18.87 -50.94 -70.04
C ARG A 466 -19.56 -50.81 -68.69
N ILE A 467 -19.41 -51.81 -67.81
CA ILE A 467 -19.92 -51.79 -66.42
C ILE A 467 -19.13 -50.79 -65.56
N LYS A 468 -17.78 -50.78 -65.65
CA LYS A 468 -16.93 -49.78 -64.99
C LYS A 468 -17.27 -48.36 -65.44
N TYR A 469 -17.54 -48.16 -66.73
CA TYR A 469 -17.92 -46.87 -67.29
C TYR A 469 -19.29 -46.39 -66.81
N ASN A 470 -20.31 -47.26 -66.81
CA ASN A 470 -21.66 -46.92 -66.35
C ASN A 470 -21.71 -46.65 -64.84
N LEU A 471 -20.97 -47.41 -64.02
CA LEU A 471 -20.84 -47.16 -62.58
C LEU A 471 -20.04 -45.89 -62.27
N ARG A 472 -18.94 -45.62 -62.99
CA ARG A 472 -18.20 -44.35 -62.86
C ARG A 472 -19.05 -43.15 -63.29
N SER A 473 -19.86 -43.27 -64.34
CA SER A 473 -20.80 -42.24 -64.79
C SER A 473 -21.91 -41.98 -63.76
N ALA A 474 -22.44 -43.03 -63.13
CA ALA A 474 -23.42 -42.92 -62.05
C ALA A 474 -22.83 -42.26 -60.79
N ILE A 475 -21.60 -42.62 -60.41
CA ILE A 475 -20.87 -42.01 -59.28
C ILE A 475 -20.57 -40.52 -59.55
N LYS A 476 -20.17 -40.17 -60.78
CA LYS A 476 -19.91 -38.78 -61.18
C LYS A 476 -21.19 -37.92 -61.16
N LYS A 477 -22.33 -38.48 -61.59
CA LYS A 477 -23.65 -37.83 -61.48
C LYS A 477 -24.15 -37.68 -60.03
N TYR A 478 -23.77 -38.59 -59.13
CA TYR A 478 -24.10 -38.50 -57.70
C TYR A 478 -23.31 -37.39 -57.00
N ASN A 479 -21.99 -37.32 -57.25
CA ASN A 479 -21.11 -36.28 -56.69
C ASN A 479 -21.43 -34.87 -57.22
N LEU A 480 -22.00 -34.74 -58.42
CA LEU A 480 -22.46 -33.45 -58.98
C LEU A 480 -23.83 -32.99 -58.42
N LYS A 481 -24.66 -33.90 -57.90
CA LYS A 481 -25.95 -33.57 -57.26
C LYS A 481 -25.85 -33.33 -55.76
N SER A 482 -24.86 -33.91 -55.07
CA SER A 482 -24.58 -33.59 -53.65
C SER A 482 -23.89 -32.24 -53.47
N SER A 483 -23.25 -31.69 -54.52
CA SER A 483 -22.67 -30.35 -54.52
C SER A 483 -23.65 -29.24 -54.94
N SER A 484 -24.88 -29.57 -55.36
CA SER A 484 -25.92 -28.60 -55.77
C SER A 484 -27.16 -28.62 -54.85
N SER A 485 -27.02 -29.14 -53.62
CA SER A 485 -28.05 -29.12 -52.57
C SER A 485 -27.52 -28.39 -51.35
N LYS A 486 -27.35 -27.08 -51.49
CA LYS A 486 -27.56 -26.09 -50.44
C LYS A 486 -28.46 -25.01 -51.04
N PRO A 487 -29.69 -24.86 -50.54
CA PRO A 487 -30.12 -23.64 -49.89
C PRO A 487 -29.50 -23.57 -48.51
#